data_AF-N0D047-F1
#
_entry.id   AF-N0D047-F1
#
_cell.length_a   1.000
_cell.length_b   1.000
_cell.length_c   1.000
_cell.angle_alpha   90.00
_cell.angle_beta   90.00
_cell.angle_gamma   90.00
#
_symmetry.space_group_name_H-M   'P 1'
#
loop_
_entity.id
_entity.type
_entity.pdbx_description
1 polymer ?
#
loop_
_entity_poly.entity_id
_entity_poly.type
_entity_poly.pdbx_seq_one_letter_code
_entity_poly.pdbx_strand_id
1 'polypeptide(L)'
;MVSAPPPAPPPEAELIRVARLARGLSPETAADRTPVRLRGGRWRHIEQGYTRRTPFTPTTAPAKTLAHMANTVGLQPEQLADVGRVDAAEILREIRRQEAAEEQLAPGPTDPRVQMAVDILLDLPPRVREEALRRLGPEHRRRIEEG
;
A
#
# COMPACT_ATOMS: atom_id res chain seq x y z
N MET A 1 39.24 18.82 -14.07
CA MET A 1 37.95 18.92 -14.78
C MET A 1 36.87 19.23 -13.74
N VAL A 2 36.17 20.35 -13.87
CA VAL A 2 35.05 20.69 -12.96
C VAL A 2 33.86 19.82 -13.39
N SER A 3 33.33 19.00 -12.47
CA SER A 3 32.14 18.19 -12.77
C SER A 3 30.93 19.09 -13.03
N ALA A 4 30.09 18.71 -14.00
CA ALA A 4 28.83 19.39 -14.26
C ALA A 4 27.94 19.39 -13.00
N PRO A 5 27.17 20.47 -12.73
CA PRO A 5 26.25 20.52 -11.62
C PRO A 5 25.17 19.42 -11.74
N PRO A 6 24.59 18.95 -10.62
CA PRO A 6 23.55 17.94 -10.66
C PRO A 6 22.31 18.47 -11.39
N PRO A 7 21.57 17.61 -12.11
CA PRO A 7 20.32 18.00 -12.75
C PRO A 7 19.27 18.36 -11.69
N ALA A 8 18.35 19.26 -12.04
CA ALA A 8 17.20 19.55 -11.20
C ALA A 8 16.30 18.30 -11.08
N PRO A 9 15.72 18.04 -9.88
CA PRO A 9 14.77 16.94 -9.73
C PRO A 9 13.53 17.17 -10.60
N PRO A 10 12.96 16.11 -11.20
CA PRO A 10 11.74 16.25 -11.97
C PRO A 10 10.54 16.56 -11.04
N PRO A 11 9.47 17.22 -11.52
CA PRO A 11 8.38 17.69 -10.66
C PRO A 11 7.72 16.60 -9.80
N GLU A 12 7.56 15.38 -10.33
CA GLU A 12 7.01 14.25 -9.58
C GLU A 12 7.91 13.79 -8.42
N ALA A 13 9.23 13.96 -8.55
CA ALA A 13 10.18 13.59 -7.51
C ALA A 13 10.07 14.55 -6.33
N GLU A 14 9.91 15.84 -6.62
CA GLU A 14 9.69 16.87 -5.62
C GLU A 14 8.34 16.68 -4.91
N LEU A 15 7.28 16.36 -5.66
CA LEU A 15 5.96 16.06 -5.11
C LEU A 15 6.02 14.91 -4.08
N ILE A 16 6.68 13.81 -4.43
CA ILE A 16 6.89 12.67 -3.53
C ILE A 16 7.72 13.06 -2.30
N ARG A 17 8.79 13.83 -2.51
CA ARG A 17 9.67 14.29 -1.42
C ARG A 17 8.90 15.12 -0.39
N VAL A 18 8.12 16.09 -0.86
CA VAL A 18 7.31 16.97 0.01
C VAL A 18 6.25 16.16 0.76
N ALA A 19 5.52 15.28 0.07
CA ALA A 19 4.52 14.42 0.70
C ALA A 19 5.13 13.48 1.75
N ARG A 20 6.28 12.89 1.47
CA ARG A 20 7.01 12.04 2.44
C ARG A 20 7.40 12.83 3.68
N LEU A 21 7.97 14.03 3.50
CA LEU A 21 8.39 14.89 4.60
C LEU A 21 7.20 15.34 5.45
N ALA A 22 6.06 15.67 4.84
CA ALA A 22 4.83 16.02 5.55
C ALA A 22 4.32 14.88 6.46
N ARG A 23 4.64 13.63 6.14
CA ARG A 23 4.31 12.43 6.95
C ARG A 23 5.40 12.06 7.96
N GLY A 24 6.48 12.82 8.06
CA GLY A 24 7.59 12.54 8.97
C GLY A 24 8.36 11.25 8.65
N LEU A 25 8.28 10.74 7.41
CA LEU A 25 8.92 9.48 7.04
C LEU A 25 10.35 9.71 6.55
N SER A 26 11.29 8.91 7.04
CA SER A 26 12.60 8.79 6.41
C SER A 26 12.47 8.07 5.05
N PRO A 27 13.39 8.28 4.08
CA PRO A 27 13.40 7.52 2.84
C PRO A 27 13.48 6.00 3.04
N GLU A 28 14.19 5.55 4.07
CA GLU A 28 14.31 4.14 4.45
C GLU A 28 12.94 3.60 4.91
N THR A 29 12.32 4.27 5.87
CA THR A 29 10.99 3.90 6.37
C THR A 29 9.92 3.94 5.28
N ALA A 30 9.97 4.94 4.38
CA ALA A 30 9.04 5.03 3.26
C ALA A 30 9.24 3.87 2.28
N ALA A 31 10.50 3.53 1.95
CA ALA A 31 10.80 2.38 1.10
C ALA A 31 10.34 1.06 1.72
N ASP A 32 10.53 0.86 3.03
CA ASP A 32 10.10 -0.35 3.74
C ASP A 32 8.57 -0.50 3.77
N ARG A 33 7.84 0.61 3.77
CA ARG A 33 6.36 0.64 3.69
C ARG A 33 5.83 0.52 2.26
N THR A 34 6.70 0.46 1.26
CA THR A 34 6.27 0.36 -0.13
C THR A 34 6.06 -1.11 -0.48
N PRO A 35 4.89 -1.50 -1.04
CA PRO A 35 4.61 -2.90 -1.39
C PRO A 35 5.59 -3.51 -2.40
N VAL A 36 6.20 -2.68 -3.25
CA VAL A 36 7.25 -3.12 -4.18
C VAL A 36 8.62 -3.04 -3.56
N ARG A 37 9.48 -4.02 -3.87
CA ARG A 37 10.87 -4.06 -3.41
C ARG A 37 11.62 -2.79 -3.82
N LEU A 38 11.77 -1.89 -2.87
CA LEU A 38 12.46 -0.62 -3.00
C LEU A 38 13.40 -0.45 -1.81
N ARG A 39 14.57 0.14 -2.02
CA ARG A 39 15.54 0.43 -0.94
C ARG A 39 15.62 1.93 -0.72
N GLY A 40 15.91 2.37 0.51
CA GLY A 40 16.06 3.79 0.86
C GLY A 40 17.03 4.56 -0.06
N GLY A 41 18.14 3.94 -0.48
CA GLY A 41 19.05 4.54 -1.45
C GLY A 41 18.40 4.81 -2.82
N ARG A 42 17.60 3.87 -3.34
CA ARG A 42 16.85 4.06 -4.60
C ARG A 42 15.77 5.12 -4.44
N TRP A 43 15.08 5.15 -3.29
CA TRP A 43 14.12 6.19 -2.96
C TRP A 43 14.75 7.59 -3.04
N ARG A 44 15.90 7.78 -2.37
CA ARG A 44 16.65 9.04 -2.38
C ARG A 44 17.07 9.48 -3.78
N HIS A 45 17.51 8.54 -4.63
CA HIS A 45 17.88 8.87 -6.01
C HIS A 45 16.68 9.30 -6.85
N ILE A 46 15.50 8.71 -6.62
CA ILE A 46 14.27 9.12 -7.30
C ILE A 46 13.88 10.53 -6.87
N GLU A 47 13.84 10.83 -5.56
CA GLU A 47 13.52 12.18 -5.06
C GLU A 47 14.51 13.25 -5.51
N GLN A 48 15.80 12.89 -5.63
CA GLN A 48 16.84 13.79 -6.13
C GLN A 48 16.79 13.96 -7.65
N GLY A 49 16.17 13.03 -8.38
CA GLY A 49 16.17 13.00 -9.83
C GLY A 49 17.50 12.56 -10.46
N TYR A 50 18.45 12.05 -9.67
CA TYR A 50 19.74 11.54 -10.17
C TYR A 50 20.42 10.57 -9.20
N THR A 51 21.39 9.81 -9.71
CA THR A 51 22.28 8.99 -8.88
C THR A 51 23.52 9.79 -8.46
N ARG A 52 23.98 9.61 -7.22
CA ARG A 52 25.14 10.35 -6.66
C ARG A 52 26.51 9.93 -7.20
N ARG A 53 26.56 9.13 -8.26
CA ARG A 53 27.82 8.75 -8.92
C ARG A 53 28.18 9.81 -9.95
N THR A 54 29.46 10.12 -10.08
CA THR A 54 29.98 11.03 -11.13
C THR A 54 30.39 10.21 -12.35
N PRO A 55 29.94 10.56 -13.58
CA PRO A 55 29.03 11.67 -13.90
C PRO A 55 27.60 11.41 -13.39
N PHE A 56 26.93 12.48 -12.92
CA PHE A 56 25.54 12.38 -12.44
C PHE A 56 24.65 11.79 -13.52
N THR A 57 23.94 10.72 -13.18
CA THR A 57 23.00 10.06 -14.09
C THR A 57 21.57 10.43 -13.70
N PRO A 58 20.80 11.09 -14.58
CA PRO A 58 19.39 11.38 -14.32
C PRO A 58 18.62 10.12 -13.96
N THR A 59 17.70 10.23 -13.02
CA THR A 59 16.90 9.13 -12.51
C THR A 59 15.44 9.52 -12.55
N THR A 60 14.72 8.90 -13.48
CA THR A 60 13.26 8.94 -13.53
C THR A 60 12.71 7.62 -13.04
N ALA A 61 11.72 7.67 -12.15
CA ALA A 61 11.05 6.47 -11.68
C ALA A 61 10.12 5.90 -12.77
N PRO A 62 10.17 4.58 -13.02
CA PRO A 62 9.14 3.90 -13.82
C PRO A 62 7.74 4.14 -13.21
N ALA A 63 6.70 4.20 -14.06
CA ALA A 63 5.32 4.47 -13.66
C ALA A 63 4.86 3.66 -12.45
N LYS A 64 5.08 2.34 -12.50
CA LYS A 64 4.75 1.40 -11.42
C LYS A 64 5.40 1.79 -10.10
N THR A 65 6.70 2.06 -10.11
CA THR A 65 7.44 2.42 -8.89
C THR A 65 6.95 3.74 -8.34
N LEU A 66 6.74 4.74 -9.21
CA LEU A 66 6.24 6.04 -8.80
C LEU A 66 4.84 5.96 -8.18
N ALA A 67 3.94 5.17 -8.77
CA ALA A 67 2.58 4.96 -8.25
C ALA A 67 2.59 4.33 -6.85
N HIS A 68 3.40 3.29 -6.61
CA HIS A 68 3.52 2.72 -5.27
C HIS A 68 4.15 3.68 -4.27
N MET A 69 5.19 4.44 -4.66
CA MET A 69 5.76 5.48 -3.80
C MET A 69 4.71 6.53 -3.42
N ALA A 70 3.92 6.98 -4.41
CA ALA A 70 2.84 7.94 -4.23
C ALA A 70 1.76 7.43 -3.26
N ASN A 71 1.38 6.15 -3.40
CA ASN A 71 0.43 5.53 -2.47
C ASN A 71 0.97 5.51 -1.04
N THR A 72 2.22 5.08 -0.85
CA THR A 72 2.87 5.02 0.46
C THR A 72 2.94 6.38 1.16
N VAL A 73 3.08 7.47 0.39
CA VAL A 73 3.09 8.84 0.93
C VAL A 73 1.72 9.54 0.89
N GLY A 74 0.66 8.84 0.48
CA GLY A 74 -0.72 9.33 0.53
C GLY A 74 -1.11 10.37 -0.53
N LEU A 75 -0.37 10.45 -1.64
CA LEU A 75 -0.72 11.33 -2.76
C LEU A 75 -1.96 10.83 -3.51
N GLN A 76 -2.74 11.75 -4.08
CA GLN A 76 -3.85 11.47 -4.98
C GLN A 76 -3.36 11.26 -6.43
N PRO A 77 -4.03 10.41 -7.24
CA PRO A 77 -3.74 10.25 -8.66
C PRO A 77 -3.68 11.55 -9.46
N GLU A 78 -4.55 12.50 -9.12
CA GLU A 78 -4.67 13.79 -9.81
C GLU A 78 -3.39 14.59 -9.67
N GLN A 79 -2.75 14.54 -8.49
CA GLN A 79 -1.48 15.23 -8.24
C GLN A 79 -0.34 14.70 -9.12
N LEU A 80 -0.36 13.40 -9.47
CA LEU A 80 0.59 12.83 -10.43
C LEU A 80 0.26 13.23 -11.88
N ALA A 81 -1.02 13.28 -12.23
CA ALA A 81 -1.45 13.71 -13.56
C ALA A 81 -1.07 15.18 -13.82
N ASP A 82 -1.24 16.06 -12.83
CA ASP A 82 -0.93 17.49 -12.91
C ASP A 82 0.55 17.76 -13.18
N VAL A 83 1.44 16.88 -12.72
CA VAL A 83 2.89 16.94 -12.99
C VAL A 83 3.31 16.15 -14.24
N GLY A 84 2.35 15.75 -15.07
CA GLY A 84 2.59 15.07 -16.36
C GLY A 84 2.80 13.56 -16.26
N ARG A 85 2.55 12.94 -15.10
CA ARG A 85 2.71 11.50 -14.85
C ARG A 85 1.38 10.76 -14.86
N VAL A 86 0.64 10.90 -15.97
CA VAL A 86 -0.65 10.24 -16.19
C VAL A 86 -0.52 8.71 -16.13
N ASP A 87 0.59 8.18 -16.65
CA ASP A 87 0.97 6.76 -16.58
C ASP A 87 0.98 6.22 -15.13
N ALA A 88 1.59 6.95 -14.21
CA ALA A 88 1.64 6.58 -12.80
C ALA A 88 0.30 6.83 -12.08
N ALA A 89 -0.43 7.89 -12.49
CA ALA A 89 -1.75 8.20 -11.95
C ALA A 89 -2.76 7.07 -12.19
N GLU A 90 -2.78 6.48 -13.39
CA GLU A 90 -3.64 5.35 -13.72
C GLU A 90 -3.35 4.13 -12.84
N ILE A 91 -2.08 3.81 -12.65
CA ILE A 91 -1.67 2.71 -11.77
C ILE A 91 -2.09 2.99 -10.33
N LEU A 92 -1.94 4.24 -9.84
CA LEU A 92 -2.34 4.61 -8.48
C LEU A 92 -3.85 4.50 -8.26
N ARG A 93 -4.67 4.84 -9.27
CA ARG A 93 -6.12 4.61 -9.19
C ARG A 93 -6.43 3.14 -9.01
N GLU A 94 -5.76 2.29 -9.77
CA GLU A 94 -5.99 0.85 -9.68
C GLU A 94 -5.54 0.27 -8.33
N ILE A 95 -4.37 0.67 -7.83
CA ILE A 95 -3.89 0.28 -6.49
C ILE A 95 -4.98 0.59 -5.44
N ARG A 96 -5.52 1.81 -5.46
CA ARG A 96 -6.54 2.23 -4.48
C ARG A 96 -7.88 1.54 -4.66
N ARG A 97 -8.28 1.22 -5.90
CA ARG A 97 -9.48 0.41 -6.15
C ARG A 97 -9.34 -0.99 -5.54
N GLN A 98 -8.17 -1.60 -5.70
CA GLN A 98 -7.87 -2.91 -5.13
C GLN A 98 -7.86 -2.86 -3.60
N GLU A 99 -7.17 -1.88 -3.00
CA GLU A 99 -7.15 -1.68 -1.55
C GLU A 99 -8.57 -1.46 -0.98
N ALA A 100 -9.40 -0.66 -1.65
CA ALA A 100 -10.79 -0.45 -1.24
C ALA A 100 -11.65 -1.72 -1.35
N ALA A 101 -11.43 -2.54 -2.39
CA ALA A 101 -12.12 -3.82 -2.52
C ALA A 101 -11.68 -4.84 -1.46
N GLU A 102 -10.39 -4.86 -1.11
CA GLU A 102 -9.84 -5.67 -0.03
C GLU A 102 -10.39 -5.24 1.34
N GLU A 103 -10.48 -3.93 1.61
CA GLU A 103 -11.09 -3.40 2.83
C GLU A 103 -12.57 -3.76 2.97
N GLN A 104 -13.32 -3.82 1.87
CA GLN A 104 -14.72 -4.25 1.86
C GLN A 104 -14.89 -5.75 2.10
N LEU A 105 -13.91 -6.55 1.66
CA LEU A 105 -13.91 -8.01 1.85
C LEU A 105 -13.30 -8.41 3.21
N ALA A 106 -12.57 -7.51 3.87
CA ALA A 106 -12.05 -7.73 5.20
C ALA A 106 -13.22 -8.07 6.14
N PRO A 107 -13.13 -9.14 6.95
CA PRO A 107 -14.15 -9.40 7.95
C PRO A 107 -14.26 -8.13 8.80
N GLY A 108 -15.47 -7.56 8.87
CA GLY A 108 -15.75 -6.42 9.73
C GLY A 108 -15.34 -6.74 11.17
N PRO A 109 -15.34 -5.74 12.09
CA PRO A 109 -14.98 -5.99 13.48
C PRO A 109 -15.77 -7.18 14.01
N THR A 110 -15.09 -8.32 14.17
CA THR A 110 -15.69 -9.55 14.64
C THR A 110 -16.17 -9.25 16.05
N ASP A 111 -17.49 -9.36 16.29
CA ASP A 111 -18.04 -9.28 17.64
C ASP A 111 -17.16 -10.15 18.56
N PRO A 112 -16.66 -9.64 19.69
CA PRO A 112 -15.80 -10.42 20.60
C PRO A 112 -16.36 -11.80 20.96
N ARG A 113 -17.70 -11.95 20.97
CA ARG A 113 -18.39 -13.22 21.19
C ARG A 113 -18.27 -14.16 20.00
N VAL A 114 -18.36 -13.63 18.77
CA VAL A 114 -18.13 -14.39 17.55
C VAL A 114 -16.67 -14.84 17.49
N GLN A 115 -15.72 -13.97 17.86
CA GLN A 115 -14.31 -14.35 17.92
C GLN A 115 -14.07 -15.46 18.95
N MET A 116 -14.63 -15.33 20.16
CA MET A 116 -14.54 -16.37 21.18
C MET A 116 -15.16 -17.71 20.72
N ALA A 117 -16.28 -17.67 19.99
CA ALA A 117 -16.87 -18.88 19.42
C ALA A 117 -15.98 -19.51 18.34
N VAL A 118 -15.34 -18.70 17.49
CA VAL A 118 -14.36 -19.17 16.50
C VAL A 118 -13.17 -19.83 17.18
N ASP A 119 -12.60 -19.21 18.21
CA ASP A 119 -11.46 -19.75 18.95
C ASP A 119 -11.80 -21.09 19.59
N ILE A 120 -12.98 -21.22 20.20
CA ILE A 120 -13.48 -22.49 20.76
C ILE A 120 -13.62 -23.54 19.65
N LEU A 121 -14.21 -23.21 18.49
CA LEU A 121 -14.35 -24.14 17.37
C LEU A 121 -12.99 -24.61 16.82
N LEU A 122 -11.98 -23.74 16.83
CA LEU A 122 -10.62 -24.04 16.38
C LEU A 122 -9.86 -24.97 17.34
N ASP A 123 -10.22 -24.98 18.62
CA ASP A 123 -9.64 -25.89 19.62
C ASP A 123 -10.24 -27.30 19.56
N LEU A 124 -11.39 -27.47 18.89
CA LEU A 124 -12.03 -28.77 18.71
C LEU A 124 -11.28 -29.66 17.71
N PRO A 125 -11.25 -31.00 17.92
CA PRO A 125 -10.78 -31.95 16.93
C PRO A 125 -11.55 -31.82 15.60
N PRO A 126 -10.91 -32.03 14.43
CA PRO A 126 -11.53 -31.77 13.12
C PRO A 126 -12.90 -32.42 12.93
N ARG A 127 -13.06 -33.68 13.35
CA ARG A 127 -14.35 -34.39 13.26
C ARG A 127 -15.46 -33.75 14.10
N VAL A 128 -15.11 -33.22 15.27
CA VAL A 128 -16.06 -32.57 16.18
C VAL A 128 -16.43 -31.18 15.66
N ARG A 129 -15.45 -30.46 15.10
CA ARG A 129 -15.67 -29.18 14.43
C ARG A 129 -16.63 -29.29 13.25
N GLU A 130 -16.42 -30.28 12.38
CA GLU A 130 -17.31 -30.55 11.24
C GLU A 130 -18.74 -30.86 11.67
N GLU A 131 -18.91 -31.64 12.75
CA GLU A 131 -20.23 -31.96 13.31
C GLU A 131 -20.90 -30.73 13.93
N ALA A 132 -20.15 -29.92 14.69
CA ALA A 132 -20.64 -28.66 15.25
C ALA A 132 -21.09 -27.68 14.15
N LEU A 133 -20.30 -27.55 13.08
CA LEU A 133 -20.65 -26.73 11.92
C LEU A 133 -21.88 -27.27 11.16
N ARG A 134 -22.03 -28.59 11.07
CA ARG A 134 -23.22 -29.24 10.46
C ARG A 134 -24.50 -28.89 11.21
N ARG A 135 -24.44 -28.87 12.54
CA ARG A 135 -25.59 -28.55 13.42
C ARG A 135 -25.95 -27.07 13.38
N LEU A 136 -24.97 -26.17 13.22
CA LEU A 136 -25.17 -24.73 13.01
C LEU A 136 -25.82 -24.37 11.66
N GLY A 137 -26.27 -25.36 10.88
CA GLY A 137 -27.01 -25.21 9.64
C GLY A 137 -28.34 -24.43 9.75
N PRO A 138 -29.13 -24.36 8.67
CA PRO A 138 -30.17 -23.34 8.43
C PRO A 138 -31.26 -23.16 9.50
N GLU A 139 -31.46 -24.11 10.41
CA GLU A 139 -32.35 -23.95 11.58
C GLU A 139 -31.82 -22.94 12.61
N HIS A 140 -30.51 -22.94 12.88
CA HIS A 140 -29.92 -22.04 13.86
C HIS A 140 -29.82 -20.62 13.31
N ARG A 141 -29.59 -20.44 11.99
CA ARG A 141 -29.66 -19.13 11.33
C ARG A 141 -31.04 -18.48 11.49
N ARG A 142 -32.13 -19.24 11.26
CA ARG A 142 -33.49 -18.73 11.45
C ARG A 142 -33.76 -18.27 12.88
N ARG A 143 -33.29 -19.03 13.88
CA ARG A 143 -33.41 -18.65 15.30
C ARG A 143 -32.59 -17.42 15.70
N ILE A 144 -31.49 -17.14 15.00
CA ILE A 144 -30.66 -15.95 15.23
C ILE A 144 -31.28 -14.71 14.57
N GLU A 145 -32.03 -14.87 13.48
CA GLU A 145 -32.70 -13.77 12.77
C GLU A 145 -34.07 -13.39 13.37
N GLU A 146 -34.72 -14.30 14.11
CA GLU A 146 -36.04 -14.08 14.75
C GLU A 146 -35.97 -13.51 16.18
N GLY A 147 -34.78 -13.41 16.79
CA GLY A 147 -34.56 -12.90 18.15
C GLY A 147 -33.84 -11.56 18.17
#